data_AF-A0A954YT80-F1
#
_entry.id   AF-A0A954YT80-F1
#
_cell.length_a   1.000
_cell.length_b   1.000
_cell.length_c   1.000
_cell.angle_alpha   90.00
_cell.angle_beta   90.00
_cell.angle_gamma   90.00
#
_symmetry.space_group_name_H-M   'P 1'
#
loop_
_entity.id
_entity.type
_entity.pdbx_description
1 polymer ?
#
loop_
_entity_poly.entity_id
_entity_poly.type
_entity_poly.pdbx_seq_one_letter_code
_entity_poly.pdbx_strand_id
1 'polypeptide(L)'
;MSAQQTISRTVELEGRGLFTGKPVMLRMHPAKPNTGIWFVRSDQSHPVRIPALVDAVTKRARRTALQNGTVSIETVEHCLGACSGLGIDNIEIELTNSELPACDGSSMPFVKMLQDAGIREQDAAREPLVIDSIIRVSDGDMELVALEPIGDNTDTLEILYELDYGPESPIGRQVHSFRVTPQGFIEEIASARTFVLKSEADALQSAGLGTHLTYKDIVVFGEDGPIDNKLRYPNECVRHKILDLLGDLML
;
A
#
# COMPACT_ATOMS: atom_id res chain seq x y z
N MET A 1 18.01 5.46 -19.04
CA MET A 1 17.51 5.78 -17.69
C MET A 1 16.11 6.35 -17.86
N SER A 2 15.12 5.83 -17.16
CA SER A 2 13.77 6.39 -17.18
C SER A 2 13.77 7.78 -16.52
N ALA A 3 12.83 8.63 -16.94
CA ALA A 3 12.60 9.92 -16.30
C ALA A 3 11.81 9.74 -15.01
N GLN A 4 12.01 10.64 -14.05
CA GLN A 4 11.13 10.74 -12.88
C GLN A 4 9.71 11.12 -13.31
N GLN A 5 8.71 10.69 -12.54
CA GLN A 5 7.30 10.93 -12.82
C GLN A 5 6.59 11.58 -11.63
N THR A 6 5.63 12.44 -11.95
CA THR A 6 4.68 13.08 -11.03
C THR A 6 3.31 13.10 -11.71
N ILE A 7 2.26 13.43 -10.96
CA ILE A 7 0.96 13.79 -11.56
C ILE A 7 0.99 15.17 -12.25
N SER A 8 0.00 15.46 -13.08
CA SER A 8 -0.09 16.70 -13.87
C SER A 8 -0.96 17.77 -13.21
N ARG A 9 -1.97 17.36 -12.44
CA ARG A 9 -2.89 18.23 -11.71
C ARG A 9 -3.23 17.65 -10.35
N THR A 10 -3.76 18.49 -9.45
CA THR A 10 -4.31 18.03 -8.18
C THR A 10 -5.57 17.19 -8.39
N VAL A 11 -5.71 16.14 -7.58
CA VAL A 11 -6.93 15.31 -7.47
C VAL A 11 -7.27 15.10 -6.00
N GLU A 12 -8.54 14.83 -5.71
CA GLU A 12 -9.03 14.63 -4.36
C GLU A 12 -9.99 13.45 -4.25
N LEU A 13 -10.04 12.86 -3.06
CA LEU A 13 -10.92 11.76 -2.71
C LEU A 13 -11.35 11.90 -1.26
N GLU A 14 -12.65 11.80 -1.03
CA GLU A 14 -13.23 11.72 0.31
C GLU A 14 -13.51 10.27 0.68
N GLY A 15 -13.26 9.91 1.93
CA GLY A 15 -13.57 8.60 2.47
C GLY A 15 -13.49 8.57 3.99
N ARG A 16 -13.30 7.37 4.54
CA ARG A 16 -13.12 7.14 5.97
C ARG A 16 -11.93 6.25 6.21
N GLY A 17 -11.19 6.51 7.29
CA GLY A 17 -10.10 5.65 7.73
C GLY A 17 -10.58 4.25 8.10
N LEU A 18 -9.80 3.22 7.75
CA LEU A 18 -10.13 1.80 7.97
C LEU A 18 -10.30 1.49 9.46
N PHE A 19 -9.35 1.88 10.29
CA PHE A 19 -9.35 1.59 11.72
C PHE A 19 -10.10 2.65 12.51
N THR A 20 -9.93 3.93 12.16
CA THR A 20 -10.50 5.05 12.92
C THR A 20 -11.96 5.35 12.59
N GLY A 21 -12.42 5.02 11.37
CA GLY A 21 -13.76 5.37 10.86
C GLY A 21 -14.01 6.87 10.69
N LYS A 22 -12.99 7.70 10.92
CA LYS A 22 -13.11 9.15 10.82
C LYS A 22 -13.15 9.56 9.36
N PRO A 23 -14.00 10.53 8.98
CA PRO A 23 -13.96 11.13 7.66
C PRO A 23 -12.58 11.75 7.39
N VAL A 24 -12.09 11.55 6.18
CA VAL A 24 -10.82 12.10 5.70
C VAL A 24 -10.97 12.50 4.25
N MET A 25 -10.38 13.65 3.93
CA MET A 25 -10.18 14.10 2.57
C MET A 25 -8.71 13.95 2.24
N LEU A 26 -8.42 13.20 1.18
CA LEU A 26 -7.10 13.02 0.63
C LEU A 26 -6.96 13.88 -0.62
N ARG A 27 -5.85 14.62 -0.74
CA ARG A 27 -5.47 15.33 -1.97
C ARG A 27 -4.09 14.92 -2.41
N MET A 28 -3.91 14.68 -3.70
CA MET A 28 -2.61 14.41 -4.28
C MET A 28 -2.20 15.60 -5.14
N HIS A 29 -1.00 16.13 -4.90
CA HIS A 29 -0.45 17.30 -5.58
C HIS A 29 0.80 16.94 -6.38
N PRO A 30 1.00 17.54 -7.57
CA PRO A 30 2.23 17.39 -8.31
C PRO A 30 3.41 17.95 -7.52
N ALA A 31 4.56 17.27 -7.55
CA ALA A 31 5.77 17.72 -6.89
C ALA A 31 6.93 17.93 -7.88
N LYS A 32 7.95 18.68 -7.44
CA LYS A 32 9.14 18.96 -8.26
C LYS A 32 10.05 17.72 -8.32
N PRO A 33 10.97 17.63 -9.29
CA PRO A 33 11.96 16.55 -9.31
C PRO A 33 12.71 16.44 -7.99
N ASN A 34 13.08 15.22 -7.61
CA ASN A 34 13.81 14.88 -6.38
C ASN A 34 13.08 15.28 -5.08
N THR A 35 11.77 15.49 -5.11
CA THR A 35 10.98 15.71 -3.90
C THR A 35 10.75 14.41 -3.14
N GLY A 36 10.57 13.31 -3.86
CA GLY A 36 10.09 12.05 -3.30
C GLY A 36 8.60 12.10 -2.97
N ILE A 37 8.13 11.13 -2.20
CA ILE A 37 6.75 11.06 -1.71
C ILE A 37 6.68 11.67 -0.31
N TRP A 38 5.81 12.67 -0.15
CA TRP A 38 5.56 13.31 1.13
C TRP A 38 4.10 13.24 1.50
N PHE A 39 3.83 12.98 2.77
CA PHE A 39 2.50 13.16 3.32
C PHE A 39 2.40 14.45 4.14
N VAL A 40 1.21 15.05 4.16
CA VAL A 40 0.95 16.31 4.87
C VAL A 40 -0.35 16.21 5.67
N ARG A 41 -0.29 16.47 6.98
CA ARG A 41 -1.46 16.64 7.84
C ARG A 41 -1.89 18.10 7.86
N SER A 42 -2.88 18.47 7.06
CA SER A 42 -3.35 19.85 6.92
C SER A 42 -4.38 20.29 7.98
N ASP A 43 -4.94 19.33 8.74
CA ASP A 43 -5.86 19.58 9.83
C ASP A 43 -5.20 20.05 11.13
N GLN A 44 -3.87 20.05 11.19
CA GLN A 44 -3.10 20.56 12.32
C GLN A 44 -3.06 22.10 12.31
N SER A 45 -2.84 22.73 13.48
CA SER A 45 -2.73 24.20 13.58
C SER A 45 -1.68 24.80 12.64
N HIS A 46 -0.62 24.02 12.37
CA HIS A 46 0.34 24.26 11.31
C HIS A 46 0.51 22.94 10.55
N PRO A 47 0.46 22.93 9.19
CA PRO A 47 0.61 21.69 8.43
C PRO A 47 1.90 20.95 8.78
N VAL A 48 1.78 19.66 9.09
CA VAL A 48 2.93 18.80 9.41
C VAL A 48 3.25 17.90 8.23
N ARG A 49 4.48 17.98 7.74
CA ARG A 49 4.98 17.17 6.63
C ARG A 49 5.74 15.95 7.18
N ILE A 50 5.49 14.78 6.60
CA ILE A 50 6.10 13.51 6.98
C ILE A 50 6.61 12.83 5.69
N PRO A 51 7.91 12.58 5.54
CA PRO A 51 8.41 11.90 4.35
C PRO A 51 8.00 10.42 4.37
N ALA A 52 7.72 9.84 3.21
CA ALA A 52 7.59 8.40 3.06
C ALA A 52 8.98 7.77 3.05
N LEU A 53 9.62 7.71 4.22
CA LEU A 53 10.94 7.14 4.43
C LEU A 53 10.92 6.17 5.61
N VAL A 54 11.77 5.14 5.58
CA VAL A 54 11.94 4.17 6.68
C VAL A 54 12.15 4.87 8.04
N ASP A 55 12.92 5.96 8.08
CA ASP A 55 13.20 6.72 9.31
C ASP A 55 11.94 7.34 9.96
N ALA A 56 10.88 7.55 9.18
CA ALA A 56 9.61 8.06 9.68
C ALA A 56 8.66 6.95 10.15
N VAL A 57 8.99 5.67 9.94
CA VAL A 57 8.11 4.55 10.29
C VAL A 57 7.95 4.42 11.80
N THR A 58 6.70 4.33 12.25
CA THR A 58 6.35 4.09 13.66
C THR A 58 5.62 2.75 13.80
N LYS A 59 5.93 2.00 14.86
CA LYS A 59 5.32 0.69 15.08
C LYS A 59 3.82 0.84 15.31
N ARG A 60 3.04 0.19 14.46
CA ARG A 60 1.60 -0.03 14.60
C ARG A 60 1.31 -1.47 14.25
N ALA A 61 0.44 -2.10 15.03
CA ALA A 61 -0.01 -3.43 14.68
C ALA A 61 -0.89 -3.36 13.42
N ARG A 62 -0.66 -4.30 12.49
CA ARG A 62 -1.51 -4.56 11.32
C ARG A 62 -1.58 -3.45 10.25
N ARG A 63 -0.67 -2.48 10.26
CA ARG A 63 -0.57 -1.42 9.24
C ARG A 63 0.77 -0.72 9.29
N THR A 64 1.14 -0.06 8.19
CA THR A 64 2.31 0.83 8.15
C THR A 64 1.87 2.25 8.50
N ALA A 65 2.64 2.90 9.37
CA ALA A 65 2.35 4.26 9.82
C ALA A 65 3.61 5.09 9.84
N LEU A 66 3.47 6.36 9.51
CA LEU A 66 4.54 7.34 9.50
C LEU A 66 4.31 8.38 10.59
N GLN A 67 5.37 8.87 11.21
CA GLN A 67 5.31 9.79 12.34
C GLN A 67 6.37 10.89 12.24
N ASN A 68 5.96 12.11 12.56
CA ASN A 68 6.87 13.25 12.80
C ASN A 68 6.45 13.94 14.10
N GLY A 69 7.30 13.84 15.12
CA GLY A 69 6.97 14.29 16.47
C GLY A 69 5.74 13.57 17.02
N THR A 70 4.69 14.33 17.36
CA THR A 70 3.43 13.78 17.90
C THR A 70 2.37 13.52 16.83
N VAL A 71 2.64 13.84 15.56
CA VAL A 71 1.69 13.70 14.47
C VAL A 71 2.01 12.44 13.67
N SER A 72 1.01 11.60 13.45
CA SER A 72 1.13 10.40 12.62
C SER A 72 0.12 10.36 11.49
N ILE A 73 0.45 9.52 10.50
CA ILE A 73 -0.41 9.10 9.41
C ILE A 73 -0.40 7.59 9.37
N GLU A 74 -1.58 7.00 9.37
CA GLU A 74 -1.79 5.57 9.49
C GLU A 74 -2.26 4.99 8.13
N THR A 75 -1.93 3.73 7.87
CA THR A 75 -2.43 2.95 6.71
C THR A 75 -1.95 3.54 5.37
N VAL A 76 -0.64 3.79 5.24
CA VAL A 76 -0.03 4.40 4.04
C VAL A 76 0.23 3.40 2.90
N GLU A 77 0.32 2.12 3.24
CA GLU A 77 0.80 1.02 2.39
C GLU A 77 0.03 0.90 1.06
N HIS A 78 -1.29 1.04 1.03
CA HIS A 78 -2.05 0.87 -0.24
C HIS A 78 -1.87 2.05 -1.19
N CYS A 79 -1.71 3.26 -0.65
CA CYS A 79 -1.44 4.45 -1.44
C CYS A 79 -0.01 4.46 -1.96
N LEU A 80 0.95 4.04 -1.13
CA LEU A 80 2.34 3.85 -1.56
C LEU A 80 2.44 2.72 -2.59
N GLY A 81 1.66 1.65 -2.43
CA GLY A 81 1.56 0.56 -3.41
C GLY A 81 1.07 1.06 -4.77
N ALA A 82 0.10 1.97 -4.83
CA ALA A 82 -0.32 2.61 -6.08
C ALA A 82 0.79 3.47 -6.69
N CYS A 83 1.50 4.24 -5.87
CA CYS A 83 2.61 5.08 -6.32
C CYS A 83 3.74 4.22 -6.90
N SER A 84 4.15 3.18 -6.17
CA SER A 84 5.15 2.19 -6.58
C SER A 84 4.74 1.48 -7.87
N GLY A 85 3.53 0.93 -7.91
CA GLY A 85 3.00 0.20 -9.05
C GLY A 85 2.90 1.03 -10.33
N LEU A 86 2.56 2.33 -10.24
CA LEU A 86 2.48 3.24 -11.37
C LEU A 86 3.77 4.03 -11.66
N GLY A 87 4.83 3.84 -10.85
CA GLY A 87 6.11 4.52 -11.01
C GLY A 87 6.07 6.01 -10.68
N ILE A 88 5.30 6.44 -9.68
CA ILE A 88 5.31 7.82 -9.20
C ILE A 88 6.54 8.06 -8.31
N ASP A 89 7.40 8.99 -8.71
CA ASP A 89 8.60 9.36 -7.94
C ASP A 89 8.33 10.54 -7.01
N ASN A 90 7.56 11.53 -7.48
CA ASN A 90 7.39 12.81 -6.78
C ASN A 90 5.90 13.13 -6.62
N ILE A 91 5.42 13.21 -5.38
CA ILE A 91 4.03 13.58 -5.08
C ILE A 91 3.91 14.08 -3.63
N GLU A 92 3.02 15.04 -3.41
CA GLU A 92 2.64 15.44 -2.05
C GLU A 92 1.19 15.02 -1.78
N ILE A 93 0.98 14.24 -0.72
CA ILE A 93 -0.30 13.62 -0.35
C ILE A 93 -0.81 14.29 0.93
N GLU A 94 -1.78 15.18 0.78
CA GLU A 94 -2.40 15.92 1.87
C GLU A 94 -3.59 15.14 2.46
N LEU A 95 -3.72 15.15 3.79
CA LEU A 95 -4.81 14.54 4.55
C LEU A 95 -5.38 15.51 5.57
N THR A 96 -6.71 15.51 5.69
CA THR A 96 -7.44 16.24 6.74
C THR A 96 -7.67 15.42 8.02
N ASN A 97 -7.08 14.22 8.12
CA ASN A 97 -7.15 13.37 9.30
C ASN A 97 -5.95 12.41 9.38
N SER A 98 -5.84 11.65 10.47
CA SER A 98 -4.68 10.82 10.77
C SER A 98 -4.57 9.50 10.01
N GLU A 99 -5.52 9.14 9.16
CA GLU A 99 -5.55 7.85 8.48
C GLU A 99 -6.04 8.04 7.05
N LEU A 100 -5.41 7.36 6.09
CA LEU A 100 -5.86 7.37 4.70
C LEU A 100 -7.26 6.75 4.55
N PRO A 101 -8.05 7.18 3.55
CA PRO A 101 -9.34 6.55 3.30
C PRO A 101 -9.14 5.08 2.90
N ALA A 102 -9.90 4.18 3.54
CA ALA A 102 -9.88 2.75 3.23
C ALA A 102 -10.44 2.42 1.85
N CYS A 103 -11.34 3.27 1.36
CA CYS A 103 -12.07 3.10 0.11
C CYS A 103 -12.76 1.73 0.01
N ASP A 104 -12.25 0.83 -0.83
CA ASP A 104 -12.76 -0.55 -0.97
C ASP A 104 -11.81 -1.61 -0.39
N GLY A 105 -10.80 -1.18 0.36
CA GLY A 105 -9.75 -2.02 0.94
C GLY A 105 -8.63 -2.40 -0.03
N SER A 106 -8.63 -1.88 -1.26
CA SER A 106 -7.58 -2.12 -2.26
C SER A 106 -6.89 -0.82 -2.68
N SER A 107 -5.91 -0.93 -3.58
CA SER A 107 -5.17 0.21 -4.12
C SER A 107 -5.81 0.83 -5.37
N MET A 108 -6.76 0.13 -5.99
CA MET A 108 -7.45 0.55 -7.21
C MET A 108 -8.08 1.96 -7.14
N PRO A 109 -8.67 2.40 -6.01
CA PRO A 109 -9.13 3.78 -5.87
C PRO A 109 -8.01 4.82 -6.04
N PHE A 110 -6.83 4.58 -5.48
CA PHE A 110 -5.66 5.46 -5.62
C PHE A 110 -5.08 5.40 -7.04
N VAL A 111 -5.05 4.23 -7.67
CA VAL A 111 -4.68 4.08 -9.09
C VAL A 111 -5.55 4.96 -9.98
N LYS A 112 -6.88 4.94 -9.78
CA LYS A 112 -7.81 5.77 -10.55
C LYS A 112 -7.55 7.26 -10.32
N MET A 113 -7.30 7.67 -9.08
CA MET A 113 -6.93 9.07 -8.78
C MET A 113 -5.67 9.49 -9.55
N LEU A 114 -4.61 8.68 -9.53
CA LEU A 114 -3.34 8.96 -10.20
C LEU A 114 -3.51 9.02 -11.72
N GLN A 115 -4.30 8.11 -12.30
CA GLN A 115 -4.63 8.12 -13.73
C GLN A 115 -5.44 9.35 -14.12
N ASP A 116 -6.47 9.71 -13.33
CA ASP A 116 -7.31 10.89 -13.55
C ASP A 116 -6.48 12.18 -13.46
N ALA A 117 -5.49 12.22 -12.56
CA ALA A 117 -4.56 13.33 -12.41
C ALA A 117 -3.60 13.47 -13.59
N GLY A 118 -3.44 12.43 -14.40
CA GLY A 118 -2.51 12.32 -15.52
C GLY A 118 -1.06 12.24 -15.05
N ILE A 119 -0.39 11.12 -15.33
CA ILE A 119 1.02 10.94 -15.01
C ILE A 119 1.88 11.60 -16.10
N ARG A 120 2.90 12.36 -15.70
CA ARG A 120 3.85 13.00 -16.61
C ARG A 120 5.29 12.78 -16.15
N GLU A 121 6.16 12.69 -17.13
CA GLU A 121 7.60 12.67 -16.92
C GLU A 121 8.13 14.07 -16.54
N GLN A 122 9.26 14.09 -15.85
CA GLN A 122 9.97 15.28 -15.43
C GLN A 122 11.37 15.26 -16.05
N ASP A 123 11.97 16.45 -16.22
CA ASP A 123 13.33 16.61 -16.73
C ASP A 123 14.37 16.28 -15.63
N ALA A 124 14.36 15.03 -15.17
CA ALA A 124 15.28 14.45 -14.19
C ALA A 124 15.31 12.93 -14.37
N ALA A 125 16.48 12.32 -14.25
CA ALA A 125 16.62 10.87 -14.30
C ALA A 125 16.09 10.21 -13.02
N ARG A 126 15.46 9.04 -13.15
CA ARG A 126 15.17 8.16 -12.02
C ARG A 126 16.45 7.44 -11.60
N GLU A 127 16.71 7.42 -10.29
CA GLU A 127 17.80 6.67 -9.67
C GLU A 127 17.21 5.43 -8.97
N PRO A 128 17.33 4.22 -9.55
CA PRO A 128 16.82 3.01 -8.92
C PRO A 128 17.75 2.55 -7.78
N LEU A 129 17.16 1.97 -6.74
CA LEU A 129 17.91 1.17 -5.77
C LEU A 129 18.17 -0.21 -6.38
N VAL A 130 19.43 -0.51 -6.67
CA VAL A 130 19.86 -1.80 -7.23
C VAL A 130 20.46 -2.65 -6.12
N ILE A 131 19.94 -3.86 -5.95
CA ILE A 131 20.48 -4.86 -5.02
C ILE A 131 21.73 -5.47 -5.67
N ASP A 132 22.91 -5.26 -5.08
CA ASP A 132 24.20 -5.72 -5.61
C ASP A 132 24.72 -7.01 -4.96
N SER A 133 23.97 -7.53 -3.99
CA SER A 133 24.29 -8.73 -3.23
C SER A 133 23.05 -9.28 -2.54
N ILE A 134 23.03 -10.58 -2.27
CA ILE A 134 21.88 -11.23 -1.63
C ILE A 134 21.67 -10.70 -0.22
N ILE A 135 20.46 -10.21 0.06
CA ILE A 135 20.02 -9.78 1.40
C ILE A 135 18.97 -10.78 1.87
N ARG A 136 19.12 -11.32 3.08
CA ARG A 136 18.15 -12.22 3.71
C ARG A 136 17.86 -11.73 5.12
N VAL A 137 16.58 -11.60 5.43
CA VAL A 137 16.07 -11.27 6.77
C VAL A 137 15.02 -12.32 7.16
N SER A 138 15.12 -12.84 8.37
CA SER A 138 14.21 -13.87 8.89
C SER A 138 13.77 -13.51 10.30
N ASP A 139 12.49 -13.76 10.62
CA ASP A 139 11.91 -13.61 11.96
C ASP A 139 10.85 -14.71 12.19
N GLY A 140 11.18 -15.69 13.03
CA GLY A 140 10.37 -16.90 13.20
C GLY A 140 10.22 -17.65 11.87
N ASP A 141 8.97 -17.88 11.45
CA ASP A 141 8.62 -18.56 10.20
C ASP A 141 8.51 -17.60 9.00
N MET A 142 8.78 -16.30 9.18
CA MET A 142 8.76 -15.30 8.12
C MET A 142 10.16 -15.09 7.55
N GLU A 143 10.25 -14.96 6.23
CA GLU A 143 11.50 -14.71 5.53
C GLU A 143 11.29 -13.75 4.35
N LEU A 144 12.22 -12.80 4.19
CA LEU A 144 12.36 -11.96 3.01
C LEU A 144 13.77 -12.13 2.43
N VAL A 145 13.85 -12.48 1.14
CA VAL A 145 15.11 -12.60 0.41
C VAL A 145 15.07 -11.64 -0.78
N ALA A 146 16.05 -10.75 -0.85
CA ALA A 146 16.29 -9.87 -1.96
C ALA A 146 17.51 -10.38 -2.73
N LEU A 147 17.32 -10.64 -4.03
CA LEU A 147 18.37 -11.19 -4.90
C LEU A 147 18.94 -10.09 -5.79
N GLU A 148 20.21 -10.23 -6.15
CA GLU A 148 20.81 -9.42 -7.19
C GLU A 148 20.13 -9.70 -8.56
N PRO A 149 20.07 -8.71 -9.46
CA PRO A 149 19.46 -8.90 -10.74
C PRO A 149 20.15 -9.99 -11.59
N ILE A 150 19.38 -10.94 -12.13
CA ILE A 150 19.88 -12.09 -12.88
C ILE A 150 19.68 -11.90 -14.39
N GLY A 151 20.77 -11.78 -15.15
CA GLY A 151 20.78 -11.73 -16.63
C GLY A 151 20.71 -10.32 -17.22
N ASP A 152 20.45 -10.22 -18.53
CA ASP A 152 20.58 -8.96 -19.29
C ASP A 152 19.29 -8.10 -19.34
N ASN A 153 18.17 -8.58 -18.76
CA ASN A 153 16.83 -7.94 -18.77
C ASN A 153 16.29 -7.66 -17.36
N THR A 154 17.08 -6.95 -16.56
CA THR A 154 16.89 -6.80 -15.10
C THR A 154 16.40 -5.42 -14.66
N ASP A 155 15.74 -4.68 -15.55
CA ASP A 155 15.26 -3.32 -15.27
C ASP A 155 13.96 -3.28 -14.45
N THR A 156 13.43 -4.44 -14.07
CA THR A 156 12.12 -4.57 -13.42
C THR A 156 12.22 -5.44 -12.17
N LEU A 157 11.56 -5.02 -11.09
CA LEU A 157 11.41 -5.82 -9.88
C LEU A 157 10.49 -7.02 -10.15
N GLU A 158 10.89 -8.20 -9.69
CA GLU A 158 10.07 -9.41 -9.69
C GLU A 158 9.88 -9.89 -8.26
N ILE A 159 8.66 -10.27 -7.92
CA ILE A 159 8.26 -10.69 -6.58
C ILE A 159 7.66 -12.09 -6.67
N LEU A 160 8.22 -13.03 -5.90
CA LEU A 160 7.57 -14.28 -5.56
C LEU A 160 7.11 -14.18 -4.11
N TYR A 161 5.81 -14.26 -3.87
CA TYR A 161 5.25 -14.24 -2.53
C TYR A 161 4.58 -15.57 -2.21
N GLU A 162 4.94 -16.15 -1.08
CA GLU A 162 4.28 -17.30 -0.49
C GLU A 162 3.57 -16.86 0.79
N LEU A 163 2.26 -17.06 0.83
CA LEU A 163 1.41 -16.84 1.98
C LEU A 163 0.95 -18.20 2.50
N ASP A 164 1.22 -18.52 3.76
CA ASP A 164 0.77 -19.78 4.36
C ASP A 164 0.07 -19.53 5.70
N TYR A 165 -1.26 -19.69 5.70
CA TYR A 165 -2.07 -19.66 6.93
C TYR A 165 -2.28 -21.05 7.55
N GLY A 166 -1.63 -22.08 7.02
CA GLY A 166 -1.78 -23.47 7.42
C GLY A 166 -3.00 -24.16 6.79
N PRO A 167 -3.03 -25.50 6.81
CA PRO A 167 -4.04 -26.30 6.11
C PRO A 167 -5.45 -26.22 6.72
N GLU A 168 -5.55 -25.85 8.01
CA GLU A 168 -6.83 -25.70 8.71
C GLU A 168 -7.45 -24.31 8.53
N SER A 169 -6.70 -23.36 7.98
CA SER A 169 -7.20 -22.00 7.76
C SER A 169 -8.06 -21.93 6.49
N PRO A 170 -9.17 -21.19 6.51
CA PRO A 170 -10.00 -20.91 5.32
C PRO A 170 -9.25 -20.14 4.21
N ILE A 171 -8.11 -19.51 4.52
CA ILE A 171 -7.26 -18.81 3.54
C ILE A 171 -6.30 -19.79 2.85
N GLY A 172 -5.80 -20.78 3.62
CA GLY A 172 -4.84 -21.79 3.18
C GLY A 172 -3.48 -21.22 2.75
N ARG A 173 -2.77 -22.02 1.95
CA ARG A 173 -1.49 -21.65 1.32
C ARG A 173 -1.72 -21.10 -0.09
N GLN A 174 -1.09 -19.98 -0.41
CA GLN A 174 -1.18 -19.30 -1.70
C GLN A 174 0.21 -18.86 -2.15
N VAL A 175 0.51 -19.02 -3.44
CA VAL A 175 1.77 -18.57 -4.04
C VAL A 175 1.45 -17.73 -5.27
N HIS A 176 2.14 -16.61 -5.42
CA HIS A 176 2.00 -15.79 -6.62
C HIS A 176 3.33 -15.13 -7.00
N SER A 177 3.65 -15.21 -8.30
CA SER A 177 4.79 -14.54 -8.90
C SER A 177 4.27 -13.35 -9.71
N PHE A 178 4.91 -12.20 -9.55
CA PHE A 178 4.49 -10.95 -10.16
C PHE A 178 5.68 -10.14 -10.64
N ARG A 179 5.65 -9.69 -11.90
CA ARG A 179 6.62 -8.74 -12.47
C ARG A 179 6.04 -7.33 -12.40
N VAL A 180 6.73 -6.44 -11.71
CA VAL A 180 6.21 -5.11 -11.36
C VAL A 180 6.24 -4.18 -12.56
N THR A 181 5.11 -4.07 -13.26
CA THR A 181 4.90 -3.09 -14.33
C THR A 181 3.61 -2.31 -14.07
N PRO A 182 3.47 -1.07 -14.58
CA PRO A 182 2.23 -0.32 -14.42
C PRO A 182 0.99 -1.08 -14.89
N GLN A 183 1.05 -1.70 -16.08
CA GLN A 183 -0.07 -2.46 -16.60
C GLN A 183 -0.36 -3.70 -15.75
N GLY A 184 0.67 -4.49 -15.42
CA GLY A 184 0.51 -5.68 -14.58
C GLY A 184 -0.05 -5.31 -13.21
N PHE A 185 0.42 -4.23 -12.59
CA PHE A 185 -0.09 -3.79 -11.29
C PHE A 185 -1.59 -3.47 -11.34
N ILE A 186 -2.04 -2.75 -12.35
CA ILE A 186 -3.46 -2.40 -12.53
C ILE A 186 -4.33 -3.65 -12.70
N GLU A 187 -3.92 -4.59 -13.53
CA GLU A 187 -4.72 -5.78 -13.88
C GLU A 187 -4.71 -6.85 -12.78
N GLU A 188 -3.57 -7.02 -12.12
CA GLU A 188 -3.30 -8.19 -11.29
C GLU A 188 -3.30 -7.91 -9.78
N ILE A 189 -2.92 -6.71 -9.35
CA ILE A 189 -2.60 -6.43 -7.94
C ILE A 189 -3.52 -5.36 -7.37
N ALA A 190 -3.73 -4.25 -8.08
CA ALA A 190 -4.37 -3.05 -7.56
C ALA A 190 -5.77 -3.29 -6.98
N SER A 191 -6.53 -4.24 -7.53
CA SER A 191 -7.89 -4.55 -7.06
C SER A 191 -7.94 -5.54 -5.90
N ALA A 192 -6.81 -6.13 -5.47
CA ALA A 192 -6.79 -7.10 -4.39
C ALA A 192 -7.01 -6.40 -3.03
N ARG A 193 -8.09 -6.77 -2.34
CA ARG A 193 -8.51 -6.10 -1.10
C ARG A 193 -7.85 -6.70 0.12
N THR A 194 -7.76 -5.86 1.14
CA THR A 194 -7.36 -6.25 2.48
C THR A 194 -8.30 -7.29 3.05
N PHE A 195 -7.73 -8.14 3.88
CA PHE A 195 -8.42 -9.30 4.43
C PHE A 195 -7.99 -9.55 5.87
N VAL A 196 -8.89 -10.14 6.63
CA VAL A 196 -8.66 -10.55 8.01
C VAL A 196 -9.42 -11.85 8.31
N LEU A 197 -8.92 -12.62 9.27
CA LEU A 197 -9.72 -13.70 9.87
C LEU A 197 -10.83 -13.09 10.74
N LYS A 198 -11.96 -13.78 10.89
CA LYS A 198 -13.07 -13.34 11.73
C LYS A 198 -12.62 -13.05 13.18
N SER A 199 -11.79 -13.93 13.76
CA SER A 199 -11.25 -13.74 15.11
C SER A 199 -10.40 -12.48 15.24
N GLU A 200 -9.65 -12.12 14.21
CA GLU A 200 -8.86 -10.88 14.16
C GLU A 200 -9.77 -9.66 14.03
N ALA A 201 -10.80 -9.73 13.18
CA ALA A 201 -11.82 -8.69 13.05
C ALA A 201 -12.55 -8.44 14.38
N ASP A 202 -13.00 -9.50 15.05
CA ASP A 202 -13.67 -9.43 16.35
C ASP A 202 -12.75 -8.79 17.42
N ALA A 203 -11.45 -9.15 17.42
CA ALA A 203 -10.47 -8.58 18.33
C ALA A 203 -10.22 -7.09 18.08
N LEU A 204 -10.09 -6.69 16.80
CA LEU A 204 -9.95 -5.28 16.41
C LEU A 204 -11.17 -4.46 16.82
N GLN A 205 -12.39 -4.95 16.53
CA GLN A 205 -13.62 -4.25 16.89
C GLN A 205 -13.82 -4.17 18.41
N SER A 206 -13.46 -5.22 19.16
CA SER A 206 -13.47 -5.21 20.62
C SER A 206 -12.48 -4.19 21.21
N ALA A 207 -11.39 -3.91 20.50
CA ALA A 207 -10.43 -2.85 20.84
C ALA A 207 -10.87 -1.45 20.34
N GLY A 208 -12.06 -1.32 19.77
CA GLY A 208 -12.61 -0.06 19.27
C GLY A 208 -12.14 0.34 17.87
N LEU A 209 -11.45 -0.55 17.14
CA LEU A 209 -10.94 -0.30 15.79
C LEU A 209 -11.84 -0.93 14.73
N GLY A 210 -12.12 -0.21 13.65
CA GLY A 210 -12.92 -0.74 12.54
C GLY A 210 -14.37 -1.08 12.91
N THR A 211 -14.91 -0.48 13.99
CA THR A 211 -16.26 -0.75 14.52
C THR A 211 -17.40 -0.31 13.59
N HIS A 212 -17.07 0.50 12.58
CA HIS A 212 -18.00 0.94 11.55
C HIS A 212 -18.02 0.01 10.32
N LEU A 213 -17.11 -0.95 10.23
CA LEU A 213 -16.98 -1.87 9.11
C LEU A 213 -17.92 -3.06 9.25
N THR A 214 -18.42 -3.52 8.12
CA THR A 214 -19.18 -4.76 7.97
C THR A 214 -18.42 -5.72 7.05
N TYR A 215 -18.89 -6.97 6.96
CA TYR A 215 -18.31 -7.97 6.05
C TYR A 215 -18.41 -7.60 4.57
N LYS A 216 -19.22 -6.60 4.21
CA LYS A 216 -19.30 -6.08 2.83
C LYS A 216 -18.18 -5.10 2.50
N ASP A 217 -17.62 -4.44 3.51
CA ASP A 217 -16.63 -3.37 3.34
C ASP A 217 -15.21 -3.94 3.19
N ILE A 218 -14.92 -5.04 3.88
CA ILE A 218 -13.62 -5.73 3.85
C ILE A 218 -13.80 -7.24 3.72
N VAL A 219 -12.77 -7.94 3.23
CA VAL A 219 -12.82 -9.40 3.11
C VAL A 219 -12.56 -10.04 4.46
N VAL A 220 -13.60 -10.59 5.09
CA VAL A 220 -13.45 -11.32 6.36
C VAL A 220 -13.64 -12.81 6.12
N PHE A 221 -12.65 -13.61 6.53
CA PHE A 221 -12.69 -15.07 6.45
C PHE A 221 -13.23 -15.67 7.75
N GLY A 222 -14.39 -16.33 7.65
CA GLY A 222 -14.90 -17.26 8.66
C GLY A 222 -14.43 -18.68 8.39
N GLU A 223 -14.95 -19.65 9.13
CA GLU A 223 -14.54 -21.07 9.04
C GLU A 223 -14.68 -21.66 7.62
N ASP A 224 -15.74 -21.29 6.91
CA ASP A 224 -16.05 -21.80 5.57
C ASP A 224 -15.56 -20.89 4.42
N GLY A 225 -14.76 -19.85 4.72
CA GLY A 225 -14.29 -18.87 3.73
C GLY A 225 -14.86 -17.46 3.93
N PRO A 226 -14.88 -16.63 2.87
CA PRO A 226 -15.35 -15.24 2.96
C PRO A 226 -16.81 -15.12 3.39
N ILE A 227 -17.09 -14.27 4.38
CA ILE A 227 -18.45 -14.02 4.91
C ILE A 227 -19.09 -12.85 4.14
N ASP A 228 -20.30 -13.03 3.61
CA ASP A 228 -21.09 -11.99 2.90
C ASP A 228 -20.31 -11.18 1.84
N ASN A 229 -19.23 -11.77 1.32
CA ASN A 229 -18.30 -11.15 0.39
C ASN A 229 -17.81 -12.20 -0.61
N LYS A 230 -17.40 -11.76 -1.78
CA LYS A 230 -16.86 -12.63 -2.82
C LYS A 230 -15.47 -12.14 -3.20
N LEU A 231 -14.51 -13.07 -3.31
CA LEU A 231 -13.17 -12.71 -3.75
C LEU A 231 -13.19 -12.21 -5.21
N ARG A 232 -12.38 -11.19 -5.48
CA ARG A 232 -12.11 -10.66 -6.82
C ARG A 232 -11.16 -11.58 -7.59
N TYR A 233 -10.27 -12.25 -6.86
CA TYR A 233 -9.34 -13.25 -7.38
C TYR A 233 -9.37 -14.51 -6.51
N PRO A 234 -9.22 -15.72 -7.07
CA PRO A 234 -9.11 -16.93 -6.26
C PRO A 234 -7.97 -16.87 -5.23
N ASN A 235 -6.89 -16.16 -5.55
CA ASN A 235 -5.72 -15.93 -4.70
C ASN A 235 -5.60 -14.45 -4.28
N GLU A 236 -6.73 -13.79 -3.97
CA GLU A 236 -6.76 -12.35 -3.62
C GLU A 236 -5.85 -12.02 -2.43
N CYS A 237 -5.69 -12.93 -1.46
CA CYS A 237 -4.92 -12.68 -0.24
C CYS A 237 -3.42 -12.53 -0.52
N VAL A 238 -2.80 -13.43 -1.28
CA VAL A 238 -1.39 -13.29 -1.66
C VAL A 238 -1.16 -12.10 -2.58
N ARG A 239 -2.10 -11.78 -3.48
CA ARG A 239 -2.03 -10.58 -4.33
C ARG A 239 -2.08 -9.30 -3.47
N HIS A 240 -2.91 -9.26 -2.43
CA HIS A 240 -2.94 -8.15 -1.48
C HIS A 240 -1.65 -8.05 -0.67
N LYS A 241 -1.02 -9.17 -0.31
CA LYS A 241 0.27 -9.14 0.38
C LYS A 241 1.41 -8.63 -0.51
N ILE A 242 1.36 -8.89 -1.82
CA ILE A 242 2.25 -8.24 -2.79
C ILE A 242 1.97 -6.74 -2.87
N LEU A 243 0.70 -6.31 -2.85
CA LEU A 243 0.35 -4.89 -2.78
C LEU A 243 0.95 -4.23 -1.53
N ASP A 244 0.77 -4.82 -0.34
CA ASP A 244 1.34 -4.33 0.91
C ASP A 244 2.87 -4.21 0.80
N LEU A 245 3.54 -5.26 0.31
CA LEU A 245 4.99 -5.29 0.13
C LEU A 245 5.48 -4.18 -0.81
N LEU A 246 4.79 -3.94 -1.93
CA LEU A 246 5.15 -2.86 -2.85
C LEU A 246 5.01 -1.48 -2.22
N GLY A 247 4.05 -1.29 -1.32
CA GLY A 247 3.89 -0.08 -0.55
C GLY A 247 5.01 0.11 0.48
N ASP A 248 5.35 -0.95 1.20
CA ASP A 248 6.39 -0.93 2.22
C ASP A 248 7.80 -0.77 1.64
N LEU A 249 8.08 -1.38 0.48
CA LEU A 249 9.36 -1.21 -0.24
C LEU A 249 9.54 0.18 -0.87
N MET A 250 8.49 1.00 -0.90
CA MET A 250 8.56 2.39 -1.39
C MET A 250 9.09 3.37 -0.32
N LEU A 251 9.26 2.92 0.93
CA LEU A 251 9.80 3.68 2.06
C LEU A 251 11.32 3.69 2.12
#